data_AF-A0AAW4ZTL5-F1
#
_entry.id   AF-A0AAW4ZTL5-F1
#
_cell.length_a   1.000
_cell.length_b   1.000
_cell.length_c   1.000
_cell.angle_alpha   90.00
_cell.angle_beta   90.00
_cell.angle_gamma   90.00
#
_symmetry.space_group_name_H-M   'P 1'
#
loop_
_entity.id
_entity.type
_entity.pdbx_description
1 polymer ?
#
loop_
_entity_poly.entity_id
_entity_poly.type
_entity_poly.pdbx_seq_one_letter_code
_entity_poly.pdbx_strand_id
1 'polypeptide(L)'
;MNKKEQENSLEAKAKNELQKTQQLSNAETVKVQLKDELNKELHKDAIIRDDLLKGGVEPSQKLTNKMDERQQQLDELSAMLETHQTHLLSTYDIAKMAIEALRKYNPKKANELENSLALKVKQGNNRKVQKRRL
;
A
#
# COMPACT_ATOMS: atom_id res chain seq x y z
N MET A 1 -9.48 21.69 28.95
CA MET A 1 -10.32 21.30 27.80
C MET A 1 -11.68 20.89 28.30
N ASN A 2 -12.74 21.47 27.74
CA ASN A 2 -14.10 21.02 27.95
C ASN A 2 -14.34 19.69 27.19
N LYS A 3 -15.22 18.83 27.71
CA LYS A 3 -15.68 17.58 27.11
C LYS A 3 -15.99 17.70 25.60
N LYS A 4 -16.58 18.82 25.16
CA LYS A 4 -16.89 19.10 23.75
C LYS A 4 -15.66 19.43 22.89
N GLU A 5 -14.65 20.08 23.45
CA GLU A 5 -13.37 20.33 22.76
C GLU A 5 -12.58 19.03 22.58
N GLN A 6 -12.63 18.15 23.59
CA GLN A 6 -12.01 16.82 23.53
C GLN A 6 -12.68 15.92 22.48
N GLU A 7 -14.02 15.92 22.42
CA GLU A 7 -14.78 15.21 21.38
C GLU A 7 -14.38 15.70 19.97
N ASN A 8 -14.42 17.01 19.73
CA ASN A 8 -14.08 17.61 18.44
C ASN A 8 -12.62 17.30 18.03
N SER A 9 -11.69 17.34 18.97
CA SER A 9 -10.27 17.01 18.73
C SER A 9 -10.10 15.55 18.31
N LEU A 10 -10.76 14.63 19.02
CA LEU A 10 -10.71 13.20 18.72
C LEU A 10 -11.38 12.87 17.38
N GLU A 11 -12.51 13.51 17.07
CA GLU A 11 -13.17 13.37 15.78
C GLU A 11 -12.29 13.87 14.63
N ALA A 12 -11.68 15.04 14.77
CA ALA A 12 -10.77 15.60 13.77
C ALA A 12 -9.55 14.69 13.55
N LYS A 13 -8.96 14.16 14.63
CA LYS A 13 -7.84 13.22 14.56
C LYS A 13 -8.25 11.93 13.84
N ALA A 14 -9.38 11.33 14.21
CA ALA A 14 -9.87 10.11 13.58
C ALA A 14 -10.14 10.32 12.08
N LYS A 15 -10.79 11.42 11.70
CA LYS A 15 -11.04 11.76 10.29
C LYS A 15 -9.76 11.96 9.48
N ASN A 16 -8.78 12.66 10.04
CA ASN A 16 -7.50 12.92 9.36
C ASN A 16 -6.76 11.60 9.10
N GLU A 17 -6.62 10.76 10.13
CA GLU A 17 -5.94 9.48 9.97
C GLU A 17 -6.71 8.51 9.06
N LEU A 18 -8.05 8.55 9.06
CA LEU A 18 -8.89 7.86 8.08
C LEU A 18 -8.66 8.31 6.63
N GLN A 19 -8.42 9.60 6.42
CA GLN A 19 -8.11 10.13 5.10
C GLN A 19 -6.72 9.70 4.64
N LYS A 20 -5.71 9.78 5.53
CA LYS A 20 -4.36 9.27 5.25
C LYS A 20 -4.35 7.78 4.92
N THR A 21 -5.06 6.97 5.72
CA THR A 21 -5.22 5.53 5.49
C THR A 21 -5.78 5.25 4.10
N GLN A 22 -6.79 6.01 3.64
CA GLN A 22 -7.34 5.88 2.29
C GLN A 22 -6.31 6.21 1.21
N GLN A 23 -5.60 7.33 1.37
CA GLN A 23 -4.62 7.79 0.38
C GLN A 23 -3.49 6.77 0.21
N LEU A 24 -2.97 6.26 1.33
CA LEU A 24 -1.94 5.23 1.36
C LEU A 24 -2.43 3.94 0.70
N SER A 25 -3.66 3.50 1.01
CA SER A 25 -4.25 2.30 0.40
C SER A 25 -4.45 2.42 -1.11
N ASN A 26 -4.90 3.59 -1.60
CA ASN A 26 -5.04 3.83 -3.04
C ASN A 26 -3.68 3.84 -3.73
N ALA A 27 -2.69 4.51 -3.14
CA ALA A 27 -1.34 4.57 -3.68
C ALA A 27 -0.68 3.18 -3.73
N GLU A 28 -0.86 2.36 -2.70
CA GLU A 28 -0.40 0.97 -2.66
C GLU A 28 -1.02 0.15 -3.80
N THR A 29 -2.31 0.30 -4.06
CA THR A 29 -3.00 -0.40 -5.17
C THR A 29 -2.37 -0.09 -6.53
N VAL A 30 -2.13 1.19 -6.82
CA VAL A 30 -1.50 1.62 -8.08
C VAL A 30 -0.07 1.09 -8.19
N LYS A 31 0.71 1.15 -7.10
CA LYS A 31 2.08 0.65 -7.08
C LYS A 31 2.15 -0.87 -7.28
N VAL A 32 1.22 -1.63 -6.71
CA VAL A 32 1.13 -3.08 -6.95
C VAL A 32 0.81 -3.38 -8.41
N GLN A 33 -0.12 -2.66 -9.03
CA GLN A 33 -0.42 -2.83 -10.46
C GLN A 33 0.81 -2.55 -11.34
N LEU A 34 1.52 -1.45 -11.06
CA LEU A 34 2.75 -1.11 -11.77
C LEU A 34 3.83 -2.19 -11.60
N LYS A 35 3.94 -2.78 -10.40
CA LYS A 35 4.86 -3.89 -10.13
C LYS A 35 4.52 -5.12 -10.95
N ASP A 36 3.23 -5.47 -11.04
CA ASP A 36 2.75 -6.60 -11.85
C ASP A 36 3.07 -6.39 -13.34
N GLU A 37 2.88 -5.17 -13.85
CA GLU A 37 3.19 -4.80 -15.23
C GLU A 37 4.70 -4.87 -15.54
N LEU A 38 5.54 -4.28 -14.67
CA LEU A 38 7.00 -4.33 -14.82
C LEU A 38 7.54 -5.77 -14.77
N ASN A 39 7.02 -6.60 -13.87
CA ASN A 39 7.38 -8.01 -13.79
C ASN A 39 7.04 -8.76 -15.09
N LYS A 40 5.86 -8.52 -15.64
CA LYS A 40 5.43 -9.14 -16.90
C LYS A 40 6.36 -8.73 -18.05
N GLU A 41 6.75 -7.47 -18.09
CA GLU A 41 7.65 -6.93 -19.10
C GLU A 41 9.09 -7.47 -18.96
N LEU A 42 9.61 -7.57 -17.75
CA LEU A 42 10.90 -8.20 -17.48
C LEU A 42 10.89 -9.68 -17.86
N HIS A 43 9.81 -10.40 -17.57
CA HIS A 43 9.66 -11.80 -17.95
C HIS A 43 9.69 -12.00 -19.47
N LYS A 44 9.05 -11.11 -20.24
CA LYS A 44 9.12 -11.14 -21.71
C LYS A 44 10.55 -10.93 -22.21
N ASP A 45 11.27 -9.96 -21.66
CA ASP A 45 12.67 -9.73 -22.04
C ASP A 45 13.56 -10.94 -21.71
N ALA A 46 13.32 -11.59 -20.56
CA ALA A 46 14.02 -12.81 -20.18
C ALA A 46 13.74 -13.97 -21.15
N ILE A 47 12.50 -14.15 -21.60
CA ILE A 47 12.15 -15.14 -22.63
C ILE A 47 12.92 -14.85 -23.93
N ILE A 48 12.93 -13.59 -24.39
CA ILE A 48 13.66 -13.19 -25.61
C ILE A 48 15.15 -13.52 -25.46
N ARG A 49 15.76 -13.17 -24.32
CA ARG A 49 17.16 -13.48 -24.02
C ARG A 49 17.42 -14.98 -24.09
N ASP A 50 16.57 -15.78 -23.45
CA ASP A 50 16.75 -17.24 -23.39
C ASP A 50 16.59 -17.88 -24.77
N ASP A 51 15.70 -17.38 -25.61
CA ASP A 51 15.51 -17.88 -26.97
C ASP A 51 16.68 -17.52 -27.90
N LEU A 52 17.27 -16.32 -27.75
CA LEU A 52 18.51 -15.96 -28.44
C LEU A 52 19.66 -16.91 -28.06
N LEU A 53 19.82 -17.15 -26.76
CA LEU A 53 20.86 -18.04 -26.24
C LEU A 53 20.69 -19.48 -26.74
N LYS A 54 19.46 -20.01 -26.77
CA LYS A 54 19.17 -21.33 -27.38
C LYS A 54 19.51 -21.38 -28.87
N GLY A 55 19.31 -20.27 -29.57
CA GLY A 55 19.69 -20.12 -30.98
C GLY A 55 21.19 -19.92 -31.22
N GLY A 56 22.02 -19.89 -30.17
CA GLY A 56 23.45 -19.60 -30.27
C GLY A 56 23.77 -18.12 -30.56
N VAL A 57 22.81 -17.23 -30.35
CA VAL A 57 22.95 -15.79 -30.56
C VAL A 57 23.13 -15.09 -29.23
N GLU A 58 24.15 -14.24 -29.12
CA GLU A 58 24.38 -13.45 -27.92
C GLU A 58 23.33 -12.33 -27.78
N PRO A 59 22.71 -12.17 -26.59
CA PRO A 59 21.81 -11.05 -26.32
C PRO A 59 22.48 -9.69 -26.52
N SER A 60 21.79 -8.76 -27.19
CA SER A 60 22.31 -7.41 -27.38
C SER A 60 22.48 -6.66 -26.05
N GLN A 61 23.50 -5.80 -25.94
CA GLN A 61 23.69 -4.93 -24.78
C GLN A 61 22.43 -4.09 -24.46
N LYS A 62 21.68 -3.67 -25.49
CA LYS A 62 20.42 -2.94 -25.31
C LYS A 62 19.37 -3.76 -24.56
N LEU A 63 19.27 -5.06 -24.83
CA LEU A 63 18.35 -5.95 -24.12
C LEU A 63 18.80 -6.11 -22.67
N THR A 64 20.09 -6.33 -22.44
CA THR A 64 20.67 -6.44 -21.09
C THR A 64 20.41 -5.18 -20.27
N ASN A 65 20.76 -3.99 -20.78
CA ASN A 65 20.53 -2.73 -20.09
C ASN A 65 19.05 -2.52 -19.74
N LYS A 66 18.15 -2.84 -20.68
CA LYS A 66 16.71 -2.72 -20.47
C LYS A 66 16.20 -3.66 -19.36
N MET A 67 16.74 -4.88 -19.28
CA MET A 67 16.43 -5.80 -18.19
C MET A 67 16.93 -5.28 -16.84
N ASP A 68 18.15 -4.75 -16.80
CA ASP A 68 18.76 -4.19 -15.58
C ASP A 68 17.96 -2.97 -15.08
N GLU A 69 17.59 -2.04 -15.98
CA GLU A 69 16.75 -0.88 -15.65
C GLU A 69 15.39 -1.32 -15.07
N ARG A 70 14.75 -2.32 -15.69
CA ARG A 70 13.46 -2.85 -15.21
C ARG A 70 13.60 -3.55 -13.86
N GLN A 71 14.69 -4.28 -13.64
CA GLN A 71 14.98 -4.91 -12.35
C GLN A 71 15.18 -3.84 -11.26
N GLN A 72 15.95 -2.79 -11.55
CA GLN A 72 16.14 -1.68 -10.61
C GLN A 72 14.80 -1.00 -10.27
N GLN A 73 13.96 -0.73 -11.26
CA GLN A 73 12.62 -0.17 -11.03
C GLN A 73 11.74 -1.08 -10.16
N LEU A 74 11.83 -2.40 -10.32
CA LEU A 74 11.11 -3.38 -9.49
C LEU A 74 11.60 -3.38 -8.04
N ASP A 75 12.91 -3.25 -7.83
CA ASP A 75 13.51 -3.21 -6.51
C ASP A 75 13.13 -1.92 -5.77
N GLU A 76 13.23 -0.77 -6.44
CA GLU A 76 12.78 0.53 -5.92
C GLU A 76 11.29 0.52 -5.58
N LEU A 77 10.46 -0.03 -6.46
CA LEU A 77 9.01 -0.14 -6.24
C LEU A 77 8.67 -1.07 -5.08
N SER A 78 9.44 -2.15 -4.90
CA SER A 78 9.27 -3.07 -3.78
C SER A 78 9.63 -2.41 -2.45
N ALA A 79 10.75 -1.69 -2.36
CA ALA A 79 11.14 -0.95 -1.17
C ALA A 79 10.10 0.15 -0.82
N MET A 80 9.58 0.84 -1.84
CA MET A 80 8.52 1.84 -1.67
C MET A 80 7.22 1.23 -1.15
N LEU A 81 6.85 0.03 -1.58
CA LEU A 81 5.66 -0.69 -1.12
C LEU A 81 5.80 -1.11 0.34
N GLU A 82 6.95 -1.65 0.75
CA GLU A 82 7.22 -2.01 2.15
C GLU A 82 7.12 -0.81 3.10
N THR A 83 7.68 0.33 2.68
CA THR A 83 7.57 1.59 3.42
C THR A 83 6.11 2.05 3.51
N HIS A 84 5.37 1.98 2.38
CA HIS A 84 3.96 2.35 2.34
C HIS A 84 3.11 1.49 3.28
N GLN A 85 3.34 0.18 3.28
CA GLN A 85 2.62 -0.77 4.12
C GLN A 85 2.84 -0.47 5.60
N THR A 86 4.07 -0.12 5.98
CA THR A 86 4.40 0.29 7.35
C THR A 86 3.63 1.56 7.75
N HIS A 87 3.60 2.57 6.89
CA HIS A 87 2.82 3.79 7.14
C HIS A 87 1.30 3.52 7.19
N LEU A 88 0.79 2.64 6.34
CA LEU A 88 -0.62 2.26 6.32
C LEU A 88 -1.03 1.61 7.64
N LEU A 89 -0.24 0.65 8.13
CA LEU A 89 -0.48 0.00 9.43
C LEU A 89 -0.44 1.02 10.58
N SER A 90 0.56 1.91 10.58
CA SER A 90 0.67 2.94 11.60
C SER A 90 -0.53 3.89 11.62
N THR A 91 -0.95 4.40 10.46
CA THR A 91 -2.09 5.33 10.36
C THR A 91 -3.41 4.65 10.71
N TYR A 92 -3.56 3.38 10.33
CA TYR A 92 -4.70 2.55 10.73
C TYR A 92 -4.81 2.39 12.25
N ASP A 93 -3.70 2.06 12.92
CA ASP A 93 -3.68 1.88 14.37
C ASP A 93 -3.99 3.20 15.10
N ILE A 94 -3.45 4.33 14.62
CA ILE A 94 -3.75 5.65 15.19
C ILE A 94 -5.24 6.00 15.00
N ALA A 95 -5.81 5.73 13.82
CA ALA A 95 -7.23 5.95 13.57
C ALA A 95 -8.10 5.11 14.53
N LYS A 96 -7.76 3.84 14.73
CA LYS A 96 -8.47 2.95 15.65
C LYS A 96 -8.40 3.44 17.10
N MET A 97 -7.21 3.86 17.57
CA MET A 97 -7.06 4.42 18.91
C MET A 97 -7.87 5.71 19.10
N ALA A 98 -7.90 6.59 18.10
CA ALA A 98 -8.68 7.82 18.14
C ALA A 98 -10.20 7.54 18.18
N ILE A 99 -10.68 6.54 17.41
CA ILE A 99 -12.08 6.12 17.40
C ILE A 99 -12.48 5.52 18.76
N GLU A 100 -11.63 4.67 19.36
CA GLU A 100 -11.89 4.09 20.68
C GLU A 100 -11.96 5.18 21.77
N ALA A 101 -11.06 6.17 21.71
CA ALA A 101 -11.11 7.31 22.60
C ALA A 101 -12.38 8.15 22.40
N LEU A 102 -12.79 8.38 21.14
CA LEU A 102 -14.02 9.11 20.79
C LEU A 102 -15.27 8.40 21.32
N ARG A 103 -15.28 7.06 21.36
CA ARG A 103 -16.44 6.27 21.80
C ARG A 103 -16.90 6.63 23.22
N LYS A 104 -16.01 7.10 24.09
CA LYS A 104 -16.35 7.57 25.46
C LYS A 104 -17.17 8.87 25.47
N TYR A 105 -17.10 9.65 24.39
CA TYR A 105 -17.75 10.96 24.26
C TYR A 105 -18.94 10.89 23.30
N ASN A 106 -18.77 10.21 22.16
CA ASN A 106 -19.77 10.08 21.11
C ASN A 106 -19.74 8.67 20.48
N PRO A 107 -20.46 7.70 21.08
CA PRO A 107 -20.48 6.32 20.60
C PRO A 107 -21.01 6.18 19.18
N LYS A 108 -22.03 6.96 18.81
CA LYS A 108 -22.63 6.93 17.47
C LYS A 108 -21.61 7.32 16.41
N LYS A 109 -20.90 8.44 16.62
CA LYS A 109 -19.87 8.91 15.70
C LYS A 109 -18.67 7.96 15.61
N ALA A 110 -18.26 7.39 16.74
CA ALA A 110 -17.21 6.38 16.75
C ALA A 110 -17.58 5.17 15.87
N ASN A 111 -18.81 4.66 15.96
CA ASN A 111 -19.26 3.54 15.15
C ASN A 111 -19.34 3.89 13.64
N GLU A 112 -19.76 5.11 13.29
CA GLU A 112 -19.73 5.59 11.89
C GLU A 112 -18.29 5.60 11.33
N LEU A 113 -17.33 6.09 12.11
CA LEU A 113 -15.93 6.16 11.70
C LEU A 113 -15.27 4.79 11.65
N GLU A 114 -15.61 3.87 12.56
CA GLU A 114 -15.14 2.49 12.56
C GLU A 114 -15.64 1.72 11.32
N ASN A 115 -16.91 1.89 10.97
CA ASN A 115 -17.47 1.32 9.74
C ASN A 115 -16.76 1.88 8.49
N SER A 116 -16.46 3.18 8.47
CA SER A 116 -15.66 3.79 7.41
C SER A 116 -14.26 3.18 7.33
N LEU A 117 -13.57 3.04 8.47
CA LEU A 117 -12.24 2.43 8.55
C LEU A 117 -12.24 1.01 7.97
N ALA A 118 -13.24 0.19 8.34
CA ALA A 118 -13.37 -1.19 7.89
C ALA A 118 -13.61 -1.31 6.38
N LEU A 119 -14.46 -0.45 5.80
CA LEU A 119 -14.74 -0.45 4.36
C LEU A 119 -13.51 -0.05 3.54
N LYS A 120 -12.77 0.96 4.00
CA LYS A 120 -11.57 1.46 3.32
C LYS A 120 -10.43 0.46 3.32
N VAL A 121 -10.23 -0.24 4.44
CA VAL A 121 -9.24 -1.32 4.51
C VAL A 121 -9.64 -2.54 3.69
N LYS A 122 -10.94 -2.85 3.55
CA LYS A 122 -11.40 -3.92 2.65
C LYS A 122 -11.11 -3.61 1.17
N GLN A 123 -11.17 -2.35 0.76
CA GLN A 123 -10.81 -1.94 -0.60
C GLN A 123 -9.31 -2.17 -0.89
N GLY A 124 -8.43 -1.88 0.08
CA GLY A 124 -7.00 -2.21 -0.03
C GLY A 124 -6.69 -3.72 0.09
N ASN A 125 -7.44 -4.45 0.91
CA ASN A 125 -7.22 -5.87 1.21
C ASN A 125 -7.79 -6.86 0.19
N ASN A 126 -8.31 -6.41 -0.96
CA ASN A 126 -8.72 -7.34 -2.02
C ASN A 126 -7.54 -8.16 -2.59
N ARG A 127 -6.30 -7.90 -2.16
CA ARG A 127 -5.17 -8.84 -2.21
C ARG A 127 -4.44 -8.87 -0.87
N LYS A 128 -4.95 -9.69 0.06
CA LYS A 128 -4.28 -10.28 1.24
C LYS A 128 -3.07 -9.49 1.77
N VAL A 129 -3.29 -8.62 2.76
CA VAL A 129 -2.27 -8.44 3.82
C VAL A 129 -2.17 -9.77 4.56
N GLN A 130 -1.34 -10.68 4.05
CA GLN A 130 -0.83 -11.78 4.84
C GLN A 130 -0.03 -11.14 5.97
N LYS A 131 -0.61 -11.13 7.18
CA LYS A 131 0.19 -11.03 8.40
C LYS A 131 1.25 -12.12 8.31
N ARG A 132 2.49 -11.77 7.96
CA ARG A 132 3.65 -12.59 8.30
C ARG A 132 3.67 -12.62 9.83
N ARG A 133 3.17 -13.71 10.39
CA ARG A 133 3.49 -14.07 11.78
C ARG A 133 4.96 -14.45 11.76
N LEU A 134 5.76 -13.67 12.49
CA LEU A 134 7.12 -14.02 12.88
C LEU A 134 7.11 -15.35 13.65
#